data_AF-M9RJ24-F1
#
_entry.id   AF-M9RJ24-F1
#
_cell.length_a   1.000
_cell.length_b   1.000
_cell.length_c   1.000
_cell.angle_alpha   90.00
_cell.angle_beta   90.00
_cell.angle_gamma   90.00
#
_symmetry.space_group_name_H-M   'P 1'
#
loop_
_entity.id
_entity.type
_entity.pdbx_description
1 polymer ?
#
loop_
_entity_poly.entity_id
_entity_poly.type
_entity_poly.pdbx_seq_one_letter_code
_entity_poly.pdbx_strand_id
1 'polypeptide(L)'
;MQPLRKVHEAQPDLPTVLLITDEDCQIENFDLAAFGLCGAATLSCSHLRSPRPVSERVYAFEAGALADAALRLNLDVTHLKATEPSVLADWTAQAGAKQILTPFVTLGALRDWLNLAEHQLEERGITLCEQRRAWDDAIWPYATAGFFKVRKNIPQILGQTIGMHLR
;
A
#
# COMPACT_ATOMS: atom_id res chain seq x y z
N MET A 1 11.84 -2.84 -21.06
CA MET A 1 11.37 -3.12 -19.69
C MET A 1 11.69 -1.91 -18.85
N GLN A 2 10.68 -1.20 -18.34
CA GLN A 2 10.95 -0.15 -17.35
C GLN A 2 11.40 -0.82 -16.04
N PRO A 3 12.39 -0.24 -15.32
CA PRO A 3 12.76 -0.72 -14.01
C PRO A 3 11.59 -0.54 -13.03
N LEU A 4 11.56 -1.35 -11.97
CA LEU A 4 10.61 -1.15 -10.88
C LEU A 4 10.79 0.25 -10.29
N ARG A 5 9.66 0.89 -9.96
CA ARG A 5 9.65 2.22 -9.35
C ARG A 5 10.46 2.17 -8.06
N LYS A 6 11.40 3.11 -7.91
CA LYS A 6 12.10 3.32 -6.64
C LYS A 6 11.10 3.90 -5.64
N VAL A 7 11.12 3.38 -4.43
CA VAL A 7 10.24 3.79 -3.33
C VAL A 7 11.09 4.31 -2.18
N HIS A 8 10.49 5.13 -1.31
CA HIS A 8 11.10 5.48 -0.05
C HIS A 8 10.88 4.34 0.95
N GLU A 9 11.94 3.93 1.63
CA GLU A 9 11.86 3.00 2.75
C GLU A 9 11.49 3.78 4.02
N ALA A 10 10.55 3.23 4.80
CA ALA A 10 10.16 3.83 6.05
C ALA A 10 11.28 3.72 7.10
N GLN A 11 11.47 4.78 7.88
CA GLN A 11 12.47 4.81 8.96
C GLN A 11 11.84 4.44 10.30
N PRO A 12 12.34 3.43 11.03
CA PRO A 12 11.78 2.99 12.32
C PRO A 12 11.49 4.11 13.33
N ASP A 13 12.41 5.08 13.42
CA ASP A 13 12.42 6.12 14.46
C ASP A 13 11.51 7.32 14.16
N LEU A 14 10.90 7.38 12.96
CA LEU A 14 10.00 8.48 12.60
C LEU A 14 8.56 8.17 13.00
N PRO A 15 7.80 9.17 13.51
CA PRO A 15 6.36 9.05 13.72
C PRO A 15 5.66 8.64 12.42
N THR A 16 4.98 7.50 12.44
CA THR A 16 4.49 6.83 11.23
C THR A 16 2.99 6.63 11.32
N VAL A 17 2.26 6.93 10.25
CA VAL A 17 0.91 6.40 10.08
C VAL A 17 0.89 5.24 9.09
N LEU A 18 0.00 4.28 9.32
CA LEU A 18 -0.31 3.23 8.35
C LEU A 18 -1.39 3.71 7.38
N LEU A 19 -1.20 3.42 6.10
CA LEU A 19 -2.22 3.59 5.07
C LEU A 19 -2.52 2.22 4.45
N ILE A 20 -3.79 1.83 4.52
CA ILE A 20 -4.32 0.56 4.04
C ILE A 20 -5.16 0.86 2.81
N THR A 21 -4.88 0.17 1.72
CA THR A 21 -5.55 0.36 0.43
C THR A 21 -6.11 -0.97 -0.06
N ASP A 22 -7.00 -0.93 -1.05
CA ASP A 22 -7.57 -2.15 -1.63
C ASP A 22 -6.61 -2.87 -2.61
N GLU A 23 -5.40 -2.33 -2.81
CA GLU A 23 -4.30 -3.00 -3.53
C GLU A 23 -3.66 -4.12 -2.69
N ASP A 24 -3.63 -3.98 -1.36
CA ASP A 24 -3.12 -4.99 -0.43
C ASP A 24 -3.77 -4.83 0.96
N CYS A 25 -4.77 -5.67 1.22
CA CYS A 25 -5.48 -5.73 2.50
C CYS A 25 -4.77 -6.58 3.57
N GLN A 26 -3.52 -6.99 3.37
CA GLN A 26 -2.77 -7.87 4.29
C GLN A 26 -1.58 -7.15 4.93
N ILE A 27 -1.76 -5.89 5.34
CA ILE A 27 -0.70 -5.06 5.91
C ILE A 27 -0.15 -5.65 7.23
N GLU A 28 -0.95 -6.44 7.95
CA GLU A 28 -0.56 -7.14 9.18
C GLU A 28 0.54 -8.19 8.98
N ASN A 29 0.82 -8.58 7.73
CA ASN A 29 1.91 -9.50 7.40
C ASN A 29 3.29 -8.81 7.34
N PHE A 30 3.37 -7.49 7.50
CA PHE A 30 4.61 -6.74 7.64
C PHE A 30 5.03 -6.64 9.11
N ASP A 31 6.32 -6.36 9.38
CA ASP A 31 6.82 -6.10 10.72
C ASP A 31 6.43 -4.69 11.20
N LEU A 32 5.14 -4.49 11.48
CA LEU A 32 4.58 -3.20 11.90
C LEU A 32 5.13 -2.75 13.26
N ALA A 33 5.58 -3.69 14.09
CA ALA A 33 6.17 -3.40 15.41
C ALA A 33 7.54 -2.70 15.31
N ALA A 34 8.18 -2.74 14.14
CA ALA A 34 9.43 -2.03 13.89
C ALA A 34 9.28 -0.50 13.77
N PHE A 35 8.05 0.03 13.74
CA PHE A 35 7.80 1.45 13.50
C PHE A 35 7.08 2.12 14.67
N GLY A 36 7.43 3.39 14.92
CA GLY A 36 6.70 4.26 15.85
C GLY A 36 5.33 4.67 15.30
N LEU A 37 4.36 3.76 15.31
CA LEU A 37 3.02 4.01 14.79
C LEU A 37 2.24 5.00 15.66
N CYS A 38 1.73 6.07 15.05
CA CYS A 38 0.90 7.08 15.70
C CYS A 38 -0.51 7.20 15.10
N GLY A 39 -0.84 6.38 14.10
CA GLY A 39 -2.18 6.32 13.52
C GLY A 39 -2.28 5.28 12.40
N ALA A 40 -3.51 4.95 12.02
CA ALA A 40 -3.79 4.09 10.88
C ALA A 40 -5.04 4.57 10.14
N ALA A 41 -5.05 4.42 8.82
CA ALA A 41 -6.22 4.69 8.00
C ALA A 41 -6.41 3.66 6.90
N THR A 42 -7.66 3.42 6.54
CA THR A 42 -8.04 2.85 5.25
C THR A 42 -8.31 3.97 4.26
N LEU A 43 -8.08 3.71 2.96
CA LEU A 43 -8.35 4.66 1.90
C LEU A 43 -9.23 4.03 0.82
N SER A 44 -10.50 4.39 0.79
CA SER A 44 -11.41 3.99 -0.30
C SER A 44 -11.11 4.79 -1.57
N CYS A 45 -10.93 4.10 -2.69
CA CYS A 45 -10.52 4.66 -3.96
C CYS A 45 -11.26 4.08 -5.18
N SER A 46 -12.19 3.15 -5.00
CA SER A 46 -12.88 2.47 -6.11
C SER A 46 -13.60 3.43 -7.08
N HIS A 47 -14.03 4.62 -6.62
CA HIS A 47 -14.61 5.67 -7.49
C HIS A 47 -13.64 6.19 -8.55
N LEU A 48 -12.33 6.06 -8.33
CA LEU A 48 -11.29 6.50 -9.26
C LEU A 48 -11.14 5.56 -10.48
N ARG A 49 -11.70 4.34 -10.41
CA ARG A 49 -11.57 3.32 -11.47
C ARG A 49 -12.34 3.66 -12.75
N SER A 50 -13.21 4.66 -12.70
CA SER A 50 -14.05 5.06 -13.82
C SER A 50 -14.41 6.54 -13.73
N PRO A 51 -14.45 7.28 -14.85
CA PRO A 51 -14.98 8.64 -14.87
C PRO A 51 -16.51 8.69 -14.68
N ARG A 52 -17.19 7.55 -14.82
CA ARG A 52 -18.62 7.39 -14.54
C ARG A 52 -18.83 6.75 -13.16
N PRO A 53 -20.01 6.92 -12.55
CA PRO A 53 -20.36 6.24 -11.31
C PRO A 53 -20.10 4.74 -11.39
N VAL A 54 -19.37 4.24 -10.40
CA VAL A 54 -19.11 2.81 -10.17
C VAL A 54 -20.34 2.21 -9.47
N SER A 55 -20.64 0.93 -9.73
CA SER A 55 -21.81 0.29 -9.12
C SER A 55 -21.69 0.15 -7.61
N GLU A 56 -22.80 0.24 -6.88
CA GLU A 56 -22.87 0.03 -5.43
C GLU A 56 -22.22 -1.27 -4.95
N ARG A 57 -22.29 -2.35 -5.74
CA ARG A 57 -21.67 -3.63 -5.39
C ARG A 57 -20.14 -3.55 -5.30
N VAL A 58 -19.52 -2.71 -6.12
CA VAL A 58 -18.06 -2.53 -6.11
C VAL A 58 -17.64 -1.70 -4.90
N TYR A 59 -18.39 -0.64 -4.58
CA TYR A 59 -18.17 0.13 -3.34
C TYR A 59 -18.32 -0.75 -2.10
N ALA A 60 -19.38 -1.55 -2.03
CA ALA A 60 -19.62 -2.44 -0.90
C ALA A 60 -18.52 -3.51 -0.76
N PHE A 61 -17.99 -4.02 -1.87
CA PHE A 61 -16.89 -4.99 -1.86
C PHE A 61 -15.60 -4.36 -1.31
N GLU A 62 -15.21 -3.19 -1.83
CA GLU A 62 -14.04 -2.46 -1.34
C GLU A 62 -14.19 -2.09 0.14
N ALA A 63 -15.33 -1.52 0.53
CA ALA A 63 -15.60 -1.13 1.90
C ALA A 63 -15.52 -2.33 2.86
N GLY A 64 -16.05 -3.49 2.45
CA GLY A 64 -15.95 -4.73 3.21
C GLY A 64 -14.50 -5.22 3.36
N ALA A 65 -13.71 -5.20 2.27
CA ALA A 65 -12.31 -5.60 2.30
C ALA A 65 -11.43 -4.68 3.16
N LEU A 66 -11.66 -3.36 3.09
CA LEU A 66 -10.96 -2.39 3.92
C LEU A 66 -11.36 -2.49 5.40
N ALA A 67 -12.65 -2.67 5.69
CA ALA A 67 -13.13 -2.87 7.06
C ALA A 67 -12.56 -4.15 7.67
N ASP A 68 -12.54 -5.25 6.92
CA ASP A 68 -11.93 -6.52 7.34
C ASP A 68 -10.42 -6.37 7.62
N ALA A 69 -9.68 -5.68 6.74
CA ALA A 69 -8.27 -5.37 6.96
C ALA A 69 -8.04 -4.52 8.22
N ALA A 70 -8.88 -3.50 8.44
CA ALA A 70 -8.83 -2.66 9.63
C ALA A 70 -9.11 -3.45 10.91
N LEU A 71 -10.09 -4.36 10.90
CA LEU A 71 -10.43 -5.21 12.05
C LEU A 71 -9.32 -6.17 12.46
N ARG A 72 -8.49 -6.62 11.51
CA ARG A 72 -7.30 -7.43 11.81
C ARG A 72 -6.20 -6.65 12.52
N LEU A 73 -6.23 -5.32 12.43
CA LEU A 73 -5.32 -4.47 13.19
C LEU A 73 -5.93 -4.15 14.55
N ASN A 74 -5.17 -4.39 15.61
CA ASN A 74 -5.55 -3.97 16.96
C ASN A 74 -5.26 -2.47 17.18
N LEU A 75 -5.73 -1.62 16.27
CA LEU A 75 -5.51 -0.17 16.22
C LEU A 75 -6.85 0.55 15.98
N ASP A 76 -6.92 1.82 16.37
CA ASP A 76 -8.00 2.70 15.91
C ASP A 76 -7.70 3.14 14.47
N VAL A 77 -8.58 2.78 13.53
CA VAL A 77 -8.35 2.97 12.09
C VAL A 77 -9.36 3.99 11.55
N THR A 78 -8.85 5.10 11.04
CA THR A 78 -9.66 6.12 10.37
C THR A 78 -10.08 5.65 8.97
N HIS A 79 -11.30 5.96 8.55
CA HIS A 79 -11.73 5.73 7.17
C HIS A 79 -11.59 7.01 6.34
N LEU A 80 -10.66 7.00 5.39
CA LEU A 80 -10.45 8.08 4.42
C LEU A 80 -11.02 7.69 3.06
N LYS A 81 -11.30 8.72 2.26
CA LYS A 81 -11.67 8.57 0.85
C LYS A 81 -10.72 9.38 -0.01
N ALA A 82 -10.30 8.82 -1.14
CA ALA A 82 -9.41 9.46 -2.11
C ALA A 82 -10.16 10.56 -2.92
N THR A 83 -10.59 11.62 -2.24
CA THR A 83 -11.24 12.81 -2.82
C THR A 83 -10.19 13.84 -3.24
N GLU A 84 -10.12 15.00 -2.59
CA GLU A 84 -9.03 15.94 -2.80
C GLU A 84 -7.71 15.38 -2.24
N PRO A 85 -6.57 15.52 -2.94
CA PRO A 85 -5.29 14.97 -2.49
C PRO A 85 -4.84 15.48 -1.11
N SER A 86 -5.27 16.67 -0.70
CA SER A 86 -4.95 17.24 0.61
C SER A 86 -5.52 16.42 1.78
N VAL A 87 -6.59 15.64 1.58
CA VAL A 87 -7.23 14.84 2.64
C VAL A 87 -6.22 13.92 3.34
N LEU A 88 -5.36 13.26 2.56
CA LEU A 88 -4.33 12.39 3.14
C LEU A 88 -3.29 13.21 3.90
N ALA A 89 -2.82 14.30 3.30
CA ALA A 89 -1.76 15.13 3.88
C ALA A 89 -2.21 15.85 5.16
N ASP A 90 -3.45 16.33 5.21
CA ASP A 90 -4.05 16.97 6.38
C ASP A 90 -4.26 15.96 7.52
N TRP A 91 -4.78 14.77 7.22
CA TRP A 91 -4.95 13.73 8.23
C TRP A 91 -3.60 13.27 8.79
N THR A 92 -2.60 13.02 7.94
CA THR A 92 -1.27 12.60 8.38
C THR A 92 -0.58 13.66 9.23
N ALA A 93 -0.71 14.95 8.87
CA ALA A 93 -0.18 16.05 9.66
C ALA A 93 -0.89 16.19 11.03
N GLN A 94 -2.22 16.03 11.07
CA GLN A 94 -3.00 16.05 12.31
C GLN A 94 -2.60 14.91 13.26
N ALA A 95 -2.26 13.74 12.73
CA ALA A 95 -1.73 12.61 13.49
C ALA A 95 -0.28 12.83 13.99
N GLY A 96 0.38 13.94 13.60
CA GLY A 96 1.76 14.25 13.98
C GLY A 96 2.82 13.38 13.27
N ALA A 97 2.44 12.66 12.22
CA ALA A 97 3.35 11.78 11.51
C ALA A 97 4.31 12.55 10.58
N LYS A 98 5.46 11.92 10.31
CA LYS A 98 6.48 12.37 9.35
C LYS A 98 6.60 11.44 8.14
N GLN A 99 5.96 10.28 8.20
CA GLN A 99 5.88 9.38 7.06
C GLN A 99 4.59 8.56 7.09
N ILE A 100 4.23 8.08 5.91
CA ILE A 100 3.15 7.11 5.70
C ILE A 100 3.81 5.80 5.32
N LEU A 101 3.42 4.69 5.95
CA LEU A 101 3.78 3.34 5.52
C LEU A 101 2.56 2.69 4.86
N THR A 102 2.72 2.26 3.60
CA THR A 102 1.72 1.47 2.87
C THR A 102 2.41 0.32 2.14
N PRO A 103 1.72 -0.82 1.90
CA PRO A 103 2.16 -1.77 0.89
C PRO A 103 2.32 -1.07 -0.47
N PHE A 104 3.20 -1.61 -1.31
CA PHE A 104 3.48 -1.04 -2.63
C PHE A 104 2.20 -0.90 -3.47
N VAL A 105 1.93 0.31 -3.93
CA VAL A 105 0.77 0.60 -4.79
C VAL A 105 1.19 0.46 -6.26
N THR A 106 0.50 -0.43 -6.98
CA THR A 106 0.76 -0.68 -8.39
C THR A 106 0.29 0.47 -9.29
N LEU A 107 0.74 0.51 -10.55
CA LEU A 107 0.31 1.56 -11.48
C LEU A 107 -1.20 1.46 -11.76
N GLY A 108 -1.90 2.58 -11.64
CA GLY A 108 -3.34 2.65 -11.83
C GLY A 108 -3.94 3.89 -11.18
N ALA A 109 -5.28 3.95 -11.13
CA ALA A 109 -6.00 5.14 -10.69
C ALA A 109 -5.64 5.61 -9.26
N LEU A 110 -5.43 4.68 -8.32
CA LEU A 110 -4.97 5.02 -6.98
C LEU A 110 -3.56 5.62 -7.01
N ARG A 111 -2.66 5.07 -7.82
CA ARG A 111 -1.29 5.58 -7.94
C ARG A 111 -1.25 6.97 -8.55
N ASP A 112 -2.07 7.22 -9.56
CA ASP A 112 -2.22 8.54 -10.18
C ASP A 112 -2.70 9.56 -9.13
N TRP A 113 -3.67 9.18 -8.29
CA TRP A 113 -4.14 10.02 -7.19
C TRP A 113 -3.07 10.25 -6.12
N LEU A 114 -2.34 9.21 -5.72
CA LEU A 114 -1.26 9.34 -4.75
C LEU A 114 -0.12 10.21 -5.26
N ASN A 115 0.16 10.23 -6.57
CA ASN A 115 1.15 11.15 -7.15
C ASN A 115 0.74 12.62 -6.94
N LEU A 116 -0.56 12.92 -7.02
CA LEU A 116 -1.07 14.26 -6.69
C LEU A 116 -0.99 14.54 -5.19
N ALA A 117 -1.22 13.52 -4.35
CA ALA A 117 -1.15 13.64 -2.89
C ALA A 117 0.30 13.81 -2.39
N GLU A 118 1.28 13.19 -3.05
CA GLU A 118 2.71 13.31 -2.70
C GLU A 118 3.17 14.77 -2.66
N HIS A 119 2.77 15.60 -3.63
CA HIS A 119 3.09 17.03 -3.57
C HIS A 119 2.56 17.72 -2.31
N GLN A 120 1.35 17.37 -1.87
CA GLN A 120 0.75 17.92 -0.65
C GLN A 120 1.39 17.38 0.64
N LEU A 121 1.89 16.14 0.59
CA LEU A 121 2.64 15.51 1.67
C LEU A 121 4.02 16.17 1.83
N GLU A 122 4.73 16.40 0.71
CA GLU A 122 6.04 17.04 0.67
C GLU A 122 5.99 18.47 1.26
N GLU A 123 4.97 19.25 0.92
CA GLU A 123 4.75 20.60 1.49
C GLU A 123 4.61 20.60 3.03
N ARG A 124 4.18 19.48 3.60
CA ARG A 124 4.04 19.27 5.05
C ARG A 124 5.22 18.52 5.66
N GLY A 125 6.26 18.21 4.87
CA GLY A 125 7.43 17.46 5.29
C GLY A 125 7.10 16.00 5.64
N ILE A 126 6.17 15.39 4.90
CA ILE A 126 5.72 14.01 5.09
C ILE A 126 6.16 13.19 3.87
N THR A 127 6.76 12.02 4.12
CA THR A 127 7.18 11.10 3.05
C THR A 127 6.19 9.95 2.88
N LEU A 128 5.77 9.66 1.65
CA LEU A 128 5.09 8.39 1.34
C LEU A 128 6.13 7.28 1.19
N CYS A 129 6.12 6.34 2.12
CA CYS A 129 6.99 5.17 2.12
C CYS A 129 6.18 3.92 1.73
N GLU A 130 6.78 3.11 0.86
CA GLU A 130 6.13 1.92 0.31
C GLU A 130 6.97 0.69 0.57
N GLN A 131 6.32 -0.38 1.04
CA GLN A 131 6.97 -1.65 1.29
C GLN A 131 6.51 -2.71 0.30
N ARG A 132 7.48 -3.31 -0.40
CA ARG A 132 7.25 -4.47 -1.29
C ARG A 132 7.43 -5.76 -0.51
N ARG A 133 6.76 -6.82 -0.95
CA ARG A 133 6.93 -8.14 -0.39
C ARG A 133 8.11 -8.85 -1.05
N ALA A 134 8.77 -9.72 -0.29
CA ALA A 134 9.88 -10.51 -0.81
C ALA A 134 9.50 -11.34 -2.05
N TRP A 135 8.26 -11.84 -2.10
CA TRP A 135 7.77 -12.55 -3.29
C TRP A 135 7.51 -11.66 -4.48
N ASP A 136 7.14 -10.39 -4.29
CA ASP A 136 6.96 -9.44 -5.39
C ASP A 136 8.31 -9.13 -6.02
N ASP A 137 9.33 -8.88 -5.18
CA ASP A 137 10.70 -8.69 -5.63
C ASP A 137 11.27 -9.90 -6.37
N ALA A 138 10.87 -11.12 -5.97
CA ALA A 138 11.28 -12.35 -6.64
C ALA A 138 10.52 -12.62 -7.95
N ILE A 139 9.23 -12.28 -8.03
CA ILE A 139 8.36 -12.61 -9.17
C ILE A 139 8.43 -11.55 -10.28
N TRP A 140 8.34 -10.27 -9.93
CA TRP A 140 8.17 -9.18 -10.90
C TRP A 140 9.27 -9.07 -11.96
N PRO A 141 10.57 -9.37 -11.70
CA PRO A 141 11.59 -9.39 -12.74
C PRO A 141 11.28 -10.35 -13.91
N TYR A 142 10.47 -11.39 -13.68
CA TYR A 142 10.06 -12.36 -14.68
C TYR A 142 8.69 -12.04 -15.32
N ALA A 143 7.90 -11.15 -14.71
CA ALA A 143 6.57 -10.72 -15.16
C ALA A 143 6.63 -9.71 -16.33
N THR A 144 7.47 -10.00 -17.32
CA THR A 144 7.75 -9.12 -18.47
C THR A 144 6.84 -9.35 -19.67
N ALA A 145 6.04 -10.42 -19.63
CA ALA A 145 5.15 -10.86 -20.69
C ALA A 145 4.06 -11.77 -20.06
N GLY A 146 3.53 -12.72 -20.83
CA GLY A 146 2.55 -13.69 -20.32
C GLY A 146 3.11 -14.68 -19.29
N PHE A 147 2.18 -15.40 -18.65
CA PHE A 147 2.39 -16.36 -17.57
C PHE A 147 3.55 -17.35 -17.77
N PHE A 148 3.81 -17.80 -19.01
CA PHE A 148 4.83 -18.82 -19.28
C PHE A 148 6.26 -18.41 -18.90
N LYS A 149 6.60 -17.11 -18.92
CA LYS A 149 7.93 -16.65 -18.45
C LYS A 149 8.07 -16.79 -16.94
N VAL A 150 7.04 -16.42 -16.19
CA VAL A 150 7.00 -16.61 -14.73
C VAL A 150 7.02 -18.10 -14.40
N ARG A 151 6.19 -18.90 -15.08
CA ARG A 151 6.07 -20.35 -14.87
C ARG A 151 7.41 -21.08 -14.88
N LYS A 152 8.32 -20.72 -15.80
CA LYS A 152 9.65 -21.33 -15.88
C LYS A 152 10.52 -21.11 -14.64
N ASN A 153 10.27 -20.02 -13.91
CA ASN A 153 11.06 -19.62 -12.75
C ASN A 153 10.40 -19.96 -11.41
N ILE A 154 9.14 -20.43 -11.41
CA ILE A 154 8.39 -20.76 -10.17
C ILE A 154 9.19 -21.65 -9.22
N PRO A 155 9.81 -22.78 -9.64
CA PRO A 155 10.55 -23.63 -8.71
C PRO A 155 11.69 -22.90 -7.98
N GLN A 156 12.42 -22.03 -8.69
CA GLN A 156 13.48 -21.22 -8.12
C GLN A 156 12.91 -20.15 -7.16
N ILE A 157 11.86 -19.44 -7.58
CA ILE A 157 11.21 -18.41 -6.77
C ILE A 157 10.70 -19.00 -5.45
N LEU A 158 9.99 -20.12 -5.49
CA LEU A 158 9.48 -20.79 -4.29
C LEU A 158 10.61 -21.27 -3.38
N GLY A 159 11.72 -21.76 -3.94
CA GLY A 159 12.93 -22.09 -3.18
C GLY A 159 13.48 -20.89 -2.40
N GLN A 160 13.43 -19.68 -2.99
CA GLN A 160 13.93 -18.45 -2.38
C GLN A 160 12.96 -17.82 -1.36
N THR A 161 11.65 -17.99 -1.54
CA THR A 161 10.61 -17.31 -0.74
C THR A 161 9.89 -18.18 0.29
N ILE A 162 9.82 -19.49 0.08
CA ILE A 162 9.17 -20.45 0.99
C ILE A 162 10.20 -21.34 1.70
N GLY A 163 11.38 -21.53 1.10
CA GLY A 163 12.38 -22.51 1.53
C GLY A 163 13.63 -21.92 2.18
N MET A 164 13.53 -21.40 3.41
CA MET A 164 14.60 -21.49 4.43
C MET A 164 14.08 -21.23 5.85
N HIS A 165 13.00 -21.92 6.24
CA HIS A 165 12.64 -22.20 7.65
C HIS A 165 12.21 -23.67 7.78
N LEU A 166 13.05 -24.59 7.30
CA LEU A 166 13.03 -25.97 7.75
C LEU A 166 14.30 -26.17 8.59
N ARG A 167 14.12 -26.10 9.91
CA ARG A 167 15.07 -26.67 10.86
C ARG A 167 14.93 -28.18 10.87
#